data_AF-A0A7I7PFK7-F1
#
_entry.id   AF-A0A7I7PFK7-F1
#
_cell.length_a   1.000
_cell.length_b   1.000
_cell.length_c   1.000
_cell.angle_alpha   90.00
_cell.angle_beta   90.00
_cell.angle_gamma   90.00
#
_symmetry.space_group_name_H-M   'P 1'
#
loop_
_entity.id
_entity.type
_entity.pdbx_description
1 polymer ?
#
loop_
_entity_poly.entity_id
_entity_poly.type
_entity_poly.pdbx_seq_one_letter_code
_entity_poly.pdbx_strand_id
1 'polypeptide(L)'
;MWKVHQFSAPPPVITVNGPAAPEQTTPKQLTYELFGSVGEGGMLVYLDIDGHPHRVDLTTLPWSHTETTTLTVVSGSISAQVHGGQLGCRMLVNGVVRDQQSDTHADAHVMCRVKSA
;
A
#
# COMPACT_ATOMS: atom_id res chain seq x y z
N MET A 1 -19.09 -61.38 46.65
CA MET A 1 -18.11 -60.28 46.81
C MET A 1 -18.04 -59.54 45.48
N TRP A 2 -18.60 -58.33 45.38
CA TRP A 2 -18.59 -57.58 44.11
C TRP A 2 -17.32 -56.75 44.02
N LYS A 3 -16.50 -57.02 43.01
CA LYS A 3 -15.31 -56.21 42.69
C LYS A 3 -15.79 -54.92 42.04
N VAL A 4 -15.73 -53.84 42.80
CA VAL A 4 -15.91 -52.47 42.30
C VAL A 4 -14.62 -51.99 41.64
N HIS A 5 -14.80 -51.11 40.65
CA HIS A 5 -13.80 -50.22 40.04
C HIS A 5 -13.17 -50.71 38.74
N GLN A 6 -13.92 -50.52 37.65
CA GLN A 6 -13.32 -50.22 36.35
C GLN A 6 -13.42 -48.72 36.16
N PHE A 7 -12.36 -48.00 36.52
CA PHE A 7 -12.23 -46.57 36.21
C PHE A 7 -12.01 -46.43 34.71
N SER A 8 -12.93 -45.75 34.03
CA SER A 8 -12.77 -45.35 32.64
C SER A 8 -11.53 -44.46 32.51
N ALA A 9 -10.50 -44.91 31.78
CA ALA A 9 -9.35 -44.07 31.49
C ALA A 9 -9.82 -42.85 30.68
N PRO A 10 -9.39 -41.61 31.02
CA PRO A 10 -9.73 -40.45 30.23
C PRO A 10 -9.11 -40.59 28.83
N PRO A 11 -9.78 -40.06 27.79
CA PRO A 11 -9.23 -40.08 26.44
C PRO A 11 -7.89 -39.33 26.38
N PRO A 12 -6.99 -39.73 25.46
CA PRO A 12 -5.69 -39.10 25.33
C PRO A 12 -5.82 -37.62 24.98
N VAL A 13 -5.15 -36.77 25.75
CA VAL A 13 -5.04 -35.33 25.50
C VAL A 13 -3.93 -35.12 24.48
N ILE A 14 -4.22 -34.41 23.38
CA ILE A 14 -3.20 -34.05 22.40
C ILE A 14 -2.27 -33.02 23.04
N THR A 15 -1.01 -33.40 23.29
CA THR A 15 0.02 -32.56 23.94
C THR A 15 0.92 -31.81 22.95
N VAL A 16 0.71 -32.03 21.65
CA VAL A 16 1.50 -31.42 20.58
C VAL A 16 0.59 -30.52 19.76
N ASN A 17 0.90 -29.23 19.71
CA ASN A 17 0.27 -28.33 18.77
C ASN A 17 0.51 -28.86 17.35
N GLY A 18 -0.54 -28.96 16.54
CA GLY A 18 -0.43 -29.33 15.14
C GLY A 18 0.47 -28.36 14.36
N PRO A 19 0.83 -28.68 13.11
CA PRO A 19 1.61 -27.79 12.27
C PRO A 19 0.99 -26.39 12.25
N ALA A 20 1.82 -25.36 12.41
CA ALA A 20 1.36 -23.99 12.22
C ALA A 20 0.75 -23.86 10.82
N ALA A 21 -0.40 -23.19 10.72
CA ALA A 21 -0.95 -22.84 9.43
C ALA A 21 0.11 -22.02 8.65
N PRO A 22 0.22 -22.20 7.33
CA PRO A 22 1.13 -21.40 6.52
C PRO A 22 0.79 -19.92 6.70
N GLU A 23 1.82 -19.07 6.73
CA GLU A 23 1.63 -17.62 6.82
C GLU A 23 0.78 -17.14 5.63
N GLN A 24 -0.44 -16.68 5.91
CA GLN A 24 -1.28 -16.05 4.91
C GLN A 24 -0.82 -14.60 4.73
N THR A 25 0.08 -14.36 3.80
CA THR A 25 0.41 -13.00 3.34
C THR A 25 -0.58 -12.60 2.26
N THR A 26 -1.62 -11.85 2.64
CA THR A 26 -2.52 -11.21 1.66
C THR A 26 -1.75 -10.09 0.96
N PRO A 27 -1.53 -10.14 -0.37
CA PRO A 27 -0.81 -9.09 -1.07
C PRO A 27 -1.51 -7.74 -0.92
N LYS A 28 -0.72 -6.68 -0.76
CA LYS A 28 -1.16 -5.29 -0.77
C LYS A 28 -0.77 -4.65 -2.09
N GLN A 29 -1.66 -3.85 -2.65
CA GLN A 29 -1.42 -3.04 -3.85
C GLN A 29 -1.39 -1.56 -3.47
N LEU A 30 -0.27 -0.89 -3.76
CA LEU A 30 -0.13 0.55 -3.65
C LEU A 30 -0.24 1.15 -5.05
N THR A 31 -1.17 2.08 -5.25
CA THR A 31 -1.33 2.80 -6.52
C THR A 31 -1.06 4.28 -6.32
N TYR A 32 -0.22 4.83 -7.18
CA TYR A 32 0.12 6.25 -7.26
C TYR A 32 -0.59 6.83 -8.49
N GLU A 33 -1.25 7.97 -8.35
CA GLU A 33 -1.93 8.64 -9.45
C GLU A 33 -1.63 10.14 -9.44
N LEU A 34 -1.42 10.70 -10.63
CA LEU A 34 -1.43 12.12 -10.89
C LEU A 34 -2.45 12.45 -11.97
N PHE A 35 -3.15 13.57 -11.80
CA PHE A 35 -4.16 14.06 -12.74
C PHE A 35 -4.12 15.59 -12.83
N GLY A 36 -4.69 16.13 -13.91
CA GLY A 36 -4.70 17.56 -14.19
C GLY A 36 -4.05 17.89 -15.55
N SER A 37 -3.40 19.04 -15.66
CA SER A 37 -2.71 19.50 -16.86
C SER A 37 -1.24 19.77 -16.57
N VAL A 38 -0.36 19.35 -17.49
CA VAL A 38 1.09 19.52 -17.33
C VAL A 38 1.61 20.90 -17.74
N GLY A 39 0.79 21.71 -18.41
CA GLY A 39 1.22 23.00 -18.96
C GLY A 39 2.45 22.84 -19.88
N GLU A 40 3.57 23.45 -19.50
CA GLU A 40 4.86 23.38 -20.20
C GLU A 40 5.70 22.15 -19.85
N GLY A 41 5.22 21.32 -18.90
CA GLY A 41 5.89 20.13 -18.41
C GLY A 41 5.98 20.11 -16.90
N GLY A 42 6.52 19.01 -16.37
CA GLY A 42 6.70 18.88 -14.94
C GLY A 42 7.65 17.76 -14.55
N MET A 43 7.76 17.54 -13.25
CA MET A 43 8.58 16.49 -12.66
C MET A 43 7.77 15.80 -11.56
N LEU A 44 7.86 14.48 -11.53
CA LEU A 44 7.40 13.64 -10.44
C LEU A 44 8.61 12.93 -9.81
N VAL A 45 8.60 12.84 -8.48
CA VAL A 45 9.38 11.87 -7.74
C VAL A 45 8.43 10.99 -6.95
N TYR A 46 8.51 9.67 -7.14
CA TYR A 46 7.80 8.69 -6.32
C TYR A 46 8.78 7.82 -5.55
N LEU A 47 8.36 7.37 -4.37
CA LEU A 47 9.08 6.41 -3.55
C LEU A 47 8.42 5.05 -3.72
N ASP A 48 9.16 4.06 -4.21
CA ASP A 48 8.65 2.68 -4.35
C ASP A 48 8.45 1.99 -2.99
N ILE A 49 7.86 0.79 -3.01
CA ILE A 49 7.62 -0.03 -1.82
C ILE A 49 8.89 -0.41 -1.05
N ASP A 50 10.06 -0.37 -1.69
CA ASP A 50 11.36 -0.66 -1.10
C ASP A 50 12.08 0.60 -0.57
N GLY A 51 11.49 1.79 -0.78
CA GLY A 51 12.05 3.06 -0.33
C GLY A 51 13.05 3.69 -1.31
N HIS A 52 13.10 3.27 -2.58
CA HIS A 52 13.93 3.91 -3.59
C HIS A 52 13.19 5.04 -4.31
N PRO A 53 13.82 6.22 -4.46
CA PRO A 53 13.22 7.32 -5.19
C PRO A 53 13.40 7.14 -6.71
N HIS A 54 12.30 7.30 -7.45
CA HIS A 54 12.25 7.28 -8.90
C HIS A 54 11.81 8.64 -9.42
N ARG A 55 12.58 9.20 -10.35
CA ARG A 55 12.26 10.47 -11.00
C ARG A 55 11.62 10.19 -12.37
N VAL A 56 10.56 10.92 -12.66
CA VAL A 56 9.85 10.88 -13.95
C VAL A 56 9.67 12.31 -14.43
N ASP A 57 10.09 12.59 -15.66
CA ASP A 57 9.78 13.86 -16.32
C ASP A 57 8.38 13.76 -16.96
N LEU A 58 7.49 14.67 -16.57
CA LEU A 58 6.08 14.66 -16.97
C LEU A 58 5.90 15.45 -18.26
N THR A 59 5.46 14.75 -19.31
CA THR A 59 5.09 15.34 -20.61
C THR A 59 3.59 15.32 -20.86
N THR A 60 2.85 14.45 -20.17
CA THR A 60 1.39 14.32 -20.25
C THR A 60 0.80 13.85 -18.91
N LEU A 61 -0.45 14.18 -18.66
CA LEU A 61 -1.28 13.63 -17.58
C LEU A 61 -2.61 13.10 -18.16
N PRO A 62 -3.27 12.13 -17.49
CA PRO A 62 -2.94 11.53 -16.20
C PRO A 62 -1.76 10.54 -16.24
N TRP A 63 -1.13 10.33 -15.08
CA TRP A 63 -0.07 9.33 -14.87
C TRP A 63 -0.48 8.39 -13.74
N SER A 64 -0.13 7.11 -13.84
CA SER A 64 -0.43 6.11 -12.81
C SER A 64 0.68 5.05 -12.74
N HIS A 65 0.94 4.55 -11.53
CA HIS A 65 1.86 3.45 -11.27
C HIS A 65 1.31 2.59 -10.14
N THR A 66 1.47 1.27 -10.24
CA THR A 66 0.96 0.32 -9.23
C THR A 66 2.03 -0.69 -8.88
N GLU A 67 2.23 -0.88 -7.57
CA GLU A 67 3.17 -1.85 -7.02
C GLU A 67 2.45 -2.81 -6.08
N THR A 68 2.90 -4.06 -6.05
CA THR A 68 2.34 -5.11 -5.20
C THR A 68 3.40 -5.62 -4.25
N THR A 69 3.04 -5.76 -2.98
CA THR A 69 3.93 -6.29 -1.93
C THR A 69 3.21 -7.31 -1.07
N THR A 70 3.96 -8.24 -0.49
CA THR A 70 3.46 -9.15 0.56
C THR A 70 3.74 -8.63 1.96
N LEU A 71 4.37 -7.46 2.09
CA LEU A 71 4.59 -6.82 3.38
C LEU A 71 3.26 -6.51 4.08
N THR A 72 3.25 -6.68 5.40
CA THR A 72 2.06 -6.46 6.24
C THR A 72 1.69 -4.99 6.33
N VAL A 73 2.63 -4.08 6.06
CA VAL A 73 2.43 -2.64 6.03
C VAL A 73 3.01 -2.08 4.73
N VAL A 74 2.33 -1.09 4.15
CA VAL A 74 2.84 -0.36 3.00
C VAL A 74 2.93 1.13 3.32
N SER A 75 4.03 1.74 2.90
CA SER A 75 4.24 3.19 2.94
C SER A 75 4.78 3.64 1.60
N GLY A 76 4.53 4.89 1.25
CA GLY A 76 4.98 5.45 -0.01
C GLY A 76 4.65 6.93 -0.08
N SER A 77 5.25 7.62 -1.04
CA SER A 77 4.99 9.03 -1.27
C SER A 77 5.23 9.43 -2.69
N ILE A 78 4.53 10.48 -3.13
CA ILE A 78 4.80 11.19 -4.37
C ILE A 78 4.93 12.68 -4.09
N SER A 79 5.80 13.34 -4.84
CA SER A 79 5.93 14.78 -4.93
C SER A 79 6.00 15.15 -6.39
N ALA A 80 5.11 16.03 -6.84
CA ALA A 80 5.05 16.43 -8.24
C ALA A 80 4.85 17.94 -8.37
N GLN A 81 5.49 18.51 -9.39
CA GLN A 81 5.38 19.92 -9.75
C GLN A 81 5.17 20.03 -11.27
N VAL A 82 4.34 20.98 -11.69
CA VAL A 82 4.12 21.34 -13.09
C VAL A 82 4.24 22.85 -13.28
N HIS A 83 4.56 23.28 -14.49
CA HIS A 83 4.61 24.70 -14.87
C HIS A 83 3.44 25.07 -15.79
N GLY A 84 2.62 26.02 -15.38
CA GLY A 84 1.45 26.52 -16.10
C GLY A 84 0.20 25.62 -16.03
N GLY A 85 0.13 24.70 -15.06
CA GLY A 85 -0.89 23.64 -15.00
C GLY A 85 -1.62 23.51 -13.66
N GLN A 86 -2.68 22.70 -13.64
CA GLN A 86 -3.32 22.26 -12.39
C GLN A 86 -2.88 20.82 -12.12
N LEU A 87 -2.64 20.49 -10.86
CA LEU A 87 -2.10 19.19 -10.48
C LEU A 87 -2.85 18.62 -9.30
N GLY A 88 -3.22 17.35 -9.40
CA GLY A 88 -3.72 16.56 -8.30
C GLY A 88 -2.95 15.27 -8.17
N CYS A 89 -2.83 14.80 -6.94
CA CYS A 89 -2.28 13.49 -6.62
C CYS A 89 -3.28 12.66 -5.85
N ARG A 90 -3.23 11.34 -6.02
CA ARG A 90 -3.99 10.38 -5.23
C ARG A 90 -3.19 9.12 -5.01
N MET A 91 -3.18 8.62 -3.78
CA MET A 91 -2.57 7.33 -3.43
C MET A 91 -3.62 6.38 -2.87
N LEU A 92 -3.66 5.16 -3.40
CA LEU A 92 -4.62 4.13 -3.01
C LEU A 92 -3.90 2.90 -2.46
N VAL A 93 -4.46 2.29 -1.42
CA VAL A 93 -4.04 0.98 -0.91
C VAL A 93 -5.21 0.03 -1.05
N ASN A 94 -5.03 -1.02 -1.86
CA ASN A 94 -6.09 -1.97 -2.20
C ASN A 94 -7.36 -1.27 -2.73
N GLY A 95 -7.18 -0.26 -3.58
CA GLY A 95 -8.27 0.54 -4.15
C GLY A 95 -8.91 1.55 -3.19
N VAL A 96 -8.47 1.62 -1.93
CA VAL A 96 -8.96 2.60 -0.96
C VAL A 96 -8.05 3.82 -0.96
N VAL A 97 -8.61 4.99 -1.24
CA VAL A 97 -7.88 6.27 -1.18
C VAL A 97 -7.36 6.50 0.24
N ARG A 98 -6.05 6.69 0.35
CA ARG A 98 -5.36 6.97 1.62
C ARG A 98 -4.91 8.41 1.74
N ASP A 99 -4.58 9.04 0.62
CA ASP A 99 -4.27 10.47 0.55
C ASP A 99 -4.64 11.01 -0.83
N GLN A 100 -5.11 12.25 -0.87
CA GLN A 100 -5.45 12.96 -2.09
C GLN A 100 -5.29 14.46 -1.86
N GLN A 101 -4.55 15.11 -2.75
CA GLN A 101 -4.34 16.55 -2.72
C GLN A 101 -4.44 17.14 -4.12
N SER A 102 -4.66 18.45 -4.18
CA SER A 102 -4.76 19.20 -5.43
C SER A 102 -4.26 20.62 -5.25
N ASP A 103 -3.58 21.12 -6.27
CA ASP A 103 -3.14 22.50 -6.39
C ASP A 103 -3.46 23.03 -7.79
N THR A 104 -3.87 24.29 -7.88
CA THR A 104 -4.35 24.94 -9.10
C THR A 104 -3.59 26.22 -9.45
N HIS A 105 -2.51 26.52 -8.74
CA HIS A 105 -1.64 27.67 -9.05
C HIS A 105 -0.83 27.43 -10.33
N ALA A 106 -0.28 28.51 -10.89
CA ALA A 106 0.53 28.43 -12.11
C ALA A 106 1.72 27.47 -11.97
N ASP A 107 2.37 27.41 -10.81
CA ASP A 107 3.44 26.45 -10.51
C ASP A 107 2.96 25.39 -9.51
N ALA A 108 1.85 24.71 -9.85
CA ALA A 108 1.18 23.78 -8.96
C ALA A 108 2.14 22.69 -8.43
N HIS A 109 2.12 22.48 -7.11
CA HIS A 109 2.87 21.43 -6.43
C HIS A 109 1.95 20.62 -5.53
N VAL A 110 2.11 19.30 -5.58
CA VAL A 110 1.37 18.38 -4.71
C VAL A 110 2.29 17.35 -4.08
N MET A 111 1.92 16.89 -2.90
CA MET A 111 2.63 15.82 -2.21
C MET A 111 1.67 14.89 -1.49
N CYS A 112 1.49 13.68 -2.01
CA CYS A 112 0.66 12.64 -1.39
C CYS A 112 1.53 11.61 -0.67
N ARG A 113 1.03 11.06 0.45
CA ARG A 113 1.76 10.11 1.28
C ARG A 113 0.84 9.06 1.91
N VAL A 114 1.32 7.82 1.94
CA VAL A 114 0.74 6.72 2.73
C VAL A 114 1.67 6.42 3.89
N LYS A 115 1.11 6.42 5.10
CA LYS A 115 1.84 6.10 6.34
C LYS A 115 1.27 4.80 6.92
N SER A 116 1.99 3.69 6.77
CA SER A 116 1.69 2.41 7.41
C SER A 116 0.25 1.91 7.22
N ALA A 117 -0.15 1.67 5.96
CA ALA A 117 -1.46 1.15 5.60
C ALA A 117 -1.48 -0.36 5.36
#